data_AF-A0A1R3UFK7-F1
#
_entry.id   AF-A0A1R3UFK7-F1
#
_cell.length_a   1.000
_cell.length_b   1.000
_cell.length_c   1.000
_cell.angle_alpha   90.00
_cell.angle_beta   90.00
_cell.angle_gamma   90.00
#
_symmetry.space_group_name_H-M   'P 1'
#
loop_
_entity.id
_entity.type
_entity.pdbx_description
1 polymer ?
#
loop_
_entity_poly.entity_id
_entity_poly.type
_entity_poly.pdbx_seq_one_letter_code
_entity_poly.pdbx_strand_id
1 'polypeptide(L)'
;MSETQTPSPTTATVRLVGGPDDWRGQALTHLSPEELNAPREALGAYLVSTCVPPGHPDPAARAVYEPDTEPAPAHVWFFRGWVPSGPADAELRTADHHQAVDVTLDTDGLPTEWVEDSGTRHRVDQGLAHWQSTGEDQLAPDVWHVRSNGMDWELRHDVADMWEAGRLPATEGGLE
;
A
#
# COMPACT_ATOMS: atom_id res chain seq x y z
N MET A 1 31.29 -41.18 3.94
CA MET A 1 31.07 -39.94 3.20
C MET A 1 29.78 -39.36 3.74
N SER A 2 29.86 -38.26 4.49
CA SER A 2 28.67 -37.58 5.01
C SER A 2 28.28 -36.52 3.99
N GLU A 3 27.14 -36.69 3.34
CA GLU A 3 26.56 -35.65 2.49
C GLU A 3 26.12 -34.50 3.39
N THR A 4 26.77 -33.35 3.24
CA THR A 4 26.37 -32.09 3.87
C THR A 4 25.06 -31.68 3.21
N GLN A 5 23.94 -31.97 3.88
CA GLN A 5 22.62 -31.50 3.48
C GLN A 5 22.65 -29.96 3.52
N THR A 6 22.65 -29.33 2.35
CA THR A 6 22.57 -27.87 2.24
C THR A 6 21.23 -27.43 2.82
N PRO A 7 21.17 -26.51 3.80
CA PRO A 7 19.89 -26.01 4.29
C PRO A 7 19.15 -25.41 3.10
N SER A 8 17.90 -25.85 2.88
CA SER A 8 17.02 -25.22 1.89
C SER A 8 16.95 -23.72 2.20
N PRO A 9 17.02 -22.84 1.19
CA PRO A 9 16.91 -21.41 1.44
C PRO A 9 15.56 -21.14 2.11
N THR A 10 15.59 -20.66 3.35
CA THR A 10 14.39 -20.18 4.02
C THR A 10 13.89 -18.99 3.22
N THR A 11 12.76 -19.15 2.53
CA THR A 11 12.13 -18.05 1.81
C THR A 11 11.28 -17.26 2.78
N ALA A 12 11.47 -15.95 2.81
CA ALA A 12 10.61 -15.03 3.54
C ALA A 12 9.40 -14.67 2.67
N THR A 13 8.28 -14.36 3.31
CA THR A 13 7.04 -13.96 2.64
C THR A 13 6.84 -12.46 2.81
N VAL A 14 6.69 -11.73 1.70
CA VAL A 14 6.30 -10.31 1.71
C VAL A 14 4.85 -10.17 1.28
N ARG A 15 4.07 -9.44 2.07
CA ARG A 15 2.68 -9.06 1.78
C ARG A 15 2.65 -7.79 0.95
N LEU A 16 2.12 -7.87 -0.27
CA LEU A 16 1.88 -6.68 -1.10
C LEU A 16 0.52 -6.04 -0.76
N VAL A 17 0.54 -4.75 -0.43
CA VAL A 17 -0.64 -3.95 -0.08
C VAL A 17 -0.88 -2.91 -1.17
N GLY A 18 -2.13 -2.79 -1.62
CA GLY A 18 -2.47 -1.86 -2.70
C GLY A 18 -2.18 -2.40 -4.09
N GLY A 19 -2.34 -1.50 -5.07
CA GLY A 19 -2.17 -1.79 -6.48
C GLY A 19 -3.38 -2.51 -7.10
N PRO A 20 -3.24 -2.98 -8.36
CA PRO A 20 -4.34 -3.58 -9.12
C PRO A 20 -4.79 -4.92 -8.53
N ASP A 21 -6.03 -5.31 -8.83
CA ASP A 21 -6.67 -6.51 -8.26
C ASP A 21 -5.86 -7.80 -8.49
N ASP A 22 -5.16 -7.92 -9.62
CA ASP A 22 -4.35 -9.11 -9.94
C ASP A 22 -3.09 -9.28 -9.06
N TRP A 23 -2.63 -8.19 -8.43
CA TRP A 23 -1.42 -8.15 -7.60
C TRP A 23 -1.73 -7.98 -6.11
N ARG A 24 -2.92 -7.51 -5.77
CA ARG A 24 -3.36 -7.27 -4.40
C ARG A 24 -3.26 -8.53 -3.53
N GLY A 25 -2.54 -8.43 -2.41
CA GLY A 25 -2.44 -9.52 -1.43
C GLY A 25 -1.62 -10.72 -1.89
N GLN A 26 -0.90 -10.61 -3.01
CA GLN A 26 0.08 -11.62 -3.40
C GLN A 26 1.25 -11.62 -2.42
N ALA A 27 1.79 -12.83 -2.22
CA ALA A 27 2.91 -13.12 -1.35
C ALA A 27 4.17 -13.34 -2.20
N LEU A 28 5.22 -12.55 -1.97
CA LEU A 28 6.51 -12.81 -2.60
C LEU A 28 7.27 -13.82 -1.77
N THR A 29 7.65 -14.95 -2.39
CA THR A 29 8.34 -16.06 -1.71
C THR A 29 9.77 -16.26 -2.20
N HIS A 30 10.36 -15.28 -2.87
CA HIS A 30 11.69 -15.39 -3.47
C HIS A 30 12.77 -14.61 -2.71
N LEU A 31 12.38 -13.79 -1.74
CA LEU A 31 13.29 -12.99 -0.92
C LEU A 31 13.77 -13.81 0.28
N SER A 32 15.04 -13.70 0.62
CA SER A 32 15.63 -14.27 1.83
C SER A 32 15.40 -13.34 3.04
N PRO A 33 15.42 -13.88 4.27
CA PRO A 33 15.37 -13.08 5.49
C PRO A 33 16.51 -12.04 5.57
N GLU A 34 17.69 -12.35 5.04
CA GLU A 34 18.82 -11.42 5.03
C GLU A 34 18.55 -10.21 4.13
N GLU A 35 17.94 -10.43 2.96
CA GLU A 35 17.52 -9.36 2.07
C GLU A 35 16.46 -8.47 2.74
N LEU A 36 15.44 -9.04 3.39
CA LEU A 36 14.42 -8.26 4.09
C LEU A 36 14.95 -7.41 5.26
N ASN A 37 16.06 -7.80 5.88
CA ASN A 37 16.67 -7.04 6.97
C ASN A 37 17.71 -6.02 6.48
N ALA A 38 17.95 -5.91 5.17
CA ALA A 38 18.87 -4.93 4.62
C ALA A 38 18.27 -3.50 4.69
N PRO A 39 19.09 -2.44 4.67
CA PRO A 39 18.61 -1.06 4.57
C PRO A 39 17.66 -0.86 3.38
N ARG A 40 16.69 0.04 3.50
CA ARG A 40 15.67 0.31 2.45
C ARG A 40 16.31 0.58 1.08
N GLU A 41 17.42 1.29 1.06
CA GLU A 41 18.16 1.62 -0.16
C GLU A 41 18.78 0.38 -0.82
N ALA A 42 19.11 -0.64 -0.01
CA ALA A 42 19.61 -1.94 -0.46
C ALA A 42 18.47 -2.91 -0.85
N LEU A 43 17.27 -2.72 -0.29
CA LEU A 43 16.03 -3.35 -0.74
C LEU A 43 15.58 -2.84 -2.12
N GLY A 44 16.13 -1.72 -2.59
CA GLY A 44 16.10 -1.27 -3.98
C GLY A 44 14.69 -1.21 -4.53
N ALA A 45 13.98 -0.14 -4.19
CA ALA A 45 12.64 0.29 -4.60
C ALA A 45 12.16 -0.11 -6.02
N TYR A 46 12.05 -1.38 -6.37
CA TYR A 46 11.60 -1.84 -7.70
C TYR A 46 11.21 -3.32 -7.65
N LEU A 47 10.18 -3.70 -6.90
CA LEU A 47 9.42 -4.87 -7.37
C LEU A 47 8.51 -4.46 -8.51
N VAL A 48 9.16 -4.29 -9.65
CA VAL A 48 8.60 -4.06 -10.97
C VAL A 48 7.90 -5.35 -11.37
N SER A 49 6.61 -5.44 -11.07
CA SER A 49 5.73 -6.53 -11.54
C SER A 49 6.05 -6.86 -13.01
N THR A 50 6.32 -8.11 -13.36
CA THR A 50 6.56 -8.48 -14.77
C THR A 50 5.30 -8.46 -15.63
N CYS A 51 4.12 -8.27 -15.02
CA CYS A 51 2.83 -8.36 -15.68
C CYS A 51 2.10 -7.02 -15.63
N VAL A 52 1.89 -6.44 -16.80
CA VAL A 52 1.01 -5.27 -16.96
C VAL A 52 -0.44 -5.74 -16.86
N PRO A 53 -1.30 -5.06 -16.08
CA PRO A 53 -2.69 -5.46 -15.98
C PRO A 53 -3.39 -5.30 -17.33
N PRO A 54 -4.32 -6.19 -17.68
CA PRO A 54 -5.13 -6.07 -18.88
C PRO A 54 -5.81 -4.69 -18.95
N GLY A 55 -5.68 -3.99 -20.07
CA GLY A 55 -6.31 -2.68 -20.29
C GLY A 55 -5.52 -1.47 -19.79
N HIS A 56 -4.33 -1.65 -19.21
CA HIS A 56 -3.44 -0.52 -18.92
C HIS A 56 -3.05 0.18 -20.24
N PRO A 57 -3.09 1.53 -20.31
CA PRO A 57 -2.79 2.26 -21.54
C PRO A 57 -1.35 2.05 -22.04
N ASP A 58 -0.44 1.74 -21.12
CA ASP A 58 0.95 1.42 -21.44
C ASP A 58 1.26 -0.06 -21.14
N PRO A 59 1.55 -0.91 -22.17
CA PRO A 59 1.93 -2.31 -22.00
C PRO A 59 3.35 -2.52 -21.45
N ALA A 60 4.13 -1.44 -21.27
CA ALA A 60 5.41 -1.44 -20.59
C ALA A 60 5.30 -0.99 -19.13
N ALA A 61 4.10 -0.62 -18.63
CA ALA A 61 3.93 -0.17 -17.26
C ALA A 61 4.24 -1.26 -16.22
N ARG A 62 4.75 -0.84 -15.08
CA ARG A 62 5.21 -1.73 -14.01
C ARG A 62 4.77 -1.16 -12.67
N ALA A 63 4.08 -1.97 -11.86
CA ALA A 63 3.71 -1.57 -10.51
C ALA A 63 4.99 -1.45 -9.67
N VAL A 64 5.08 -0.39 -8.89
CA VAL A 64 6.17 -0.18 -7.93
C VAL A 64 5.64 -0.50 -6.53
N TYR A 65 6.34 -1.38 -5.82
CA TYR A 65 6.08 -1.70 -4.43
C TYR A 65 7.32 -1.41 -3.59
N GLU A 66 7.13 -0.76 -2.44
CA GLU A 66 8.20 -0.43 -1.52
C GLU A 66 7.77 -0.64 -0.07
N PRO A 67 8.67 -1.07 0.83
CA PRO A 67 8.41 -0.95 2.25
C PRO A 67 8.27 0.53 2.62
N ASP A 68 7.53 0.77 3.70
CA ASP A 68 7.48 2.07 4.35
C ASP A 68 8.80 2.38 5.07
N THR A 69 9.01 3.66 5.40
CA THR A 69 10.03 4.05 6.38
C THR A 69 9.67 3.45 7.75
N GLU A 70 10.68 3.07 8.55
CA GLU A 70 10.46 2.56 9.91
C GLU A 70 9.50 3.49 10.68
N PRO A 71 8.48 2.96 11.37
CA PRO A 71 8.45 1.65 12.02
C PRO A 71 7.69 0.51 11.30
N ALA A 72 7.31 0.67 10.02
CA ALA A 72 6.55 -0.38 9.33
C ALA A 72 7.35 -1.70 9.18
N PRO A 73 6.70 -2.88 9.23
CA PRO A 73 7.41 -4.15 9.10
C PRO A 73 8.01 -4.33 7.71
N ALA A 74 9.27 -4.78 7.62
CA ALA A 74 9.96 -5.00 6.34
C ALA A 74 9.29 -6.05 5.42
N HIS A 75 8.40 -6.88 5.96
CA HIS A 75 7.60 -7.86 5.21
C HIS A 75 6.31 -7.30 4.60
N VAL A 76 6.05 -5.99 4.70
CA VAL A 76 4.85 -5.34 4.12
C VAL A 76 5.28 -4.26 3.14
N TRP A 77 4.93 -4.43 1.86
CA TRP A 77 5.31 -3.48 0.82
C TRP A 77 4.05 -2.85 0.21
N PHE A 78 4.08 -1.54 0.04
CA PHE A 78 2.96 -0.74 -0.43
C PHE A 78 3.14 -0.36 -1.89
N PHE A 79 2.05 -0.40 -2.63
CA PHE A 79 1.99 0.12 -3.99
C PHE A 79 2.24 1.63 -4.00
N ARG A 80 3.22 2.08 -4.80
CA ARG A 80 3.63 3.49 -4.98
C ARG A 80 3.28 4.04 -6.37
N GLY A 81 2.49 3.31 -7.17
CA GLY A 81 2.12 3.75 -8.52
C GLY A 81 2.79 2.94 -9.63
N TRP A 82 2.65 3.45 -10.86
CA TRP A 82 3.13 2.80 -12.07
C TRP A 82 4.38 3.49 -12.62
N VAL A 83 5.27 2.70 -13.23
CA VAL A 83 6.40 3.21 -14.02
C VAL A 83 6.32 2.66 -15.46
N PRO A 84 6.34 3.52 -16.50
CA PRO A 84 6.35 4.98 -16.40
C PRO A 84 5.01 5.53 -15.85
N SER A 85 5.10 6.64 -15.10
CA SER A 85 3.97 7.31 -14.44
C SER A 85 2.89 7.70 -15.44
N GLY A 86 1.62 7.51 -15.05
CA GLY A 86 0.46 7.73 -15.90
C GLY A 86 -0.60 8.61 -15.22
N PRO A 87 -1.55 9.18 -15.98
CA PRO A 87 -2.58 10.07 -15.44
C PRO A 87 -3.54 9.41 -14.44
N ALA A 88 -3.50 8.07 -14.30
CA ALA A 88 -4.30 7.29 -13.36
C ALA A 88 -3.52 6.93 -12.07
N ASP A 89 -2.37 7.56 -11.81
CA ASP A 89 -1.60 7.30 -10.60
C ASP A 89 -2.41 7.68 -9.35
N ALA A 90 -2.57 6.70 -8.45
CA ALA A 90 -3.36 6.85 -7.23
C ALA A 90 -2.87 8.03 -6.36
N GLU A 91 -1.59 8.39 -6.47
CA GLU A 91 -0.93 9.48 -5.72
C GLU A 91 -1.54 10.86 -5.98
N LEU A 92 -2.22 11.05 -7.11
CA LEU A 92 -2.79 12.36 -7.48
C LEU A 92 -4.19 12.58 -6.93
N ARG A 93 -4.81 11.56 -6.33
CA ARG A 93 -6.17 11.65 -5.81
C ARG A 93 -6.13 12.16 -4.37
N THR A 94 -6.93 13.18 -4.09
CA THR A 94 -7.13 13.63 -2.72
C THR A 94 -8.59 13.94 -2.48
N ALA A 95 -9.06 13.77 -1.24
CA ALA A 95 -10.43 14.11 -0.90
C ALA A 95 -10.54 15.62 -0.66
N ASP A 96 -11.64 16.22 -1.12
CA ASP A 96 -11.88 17.66 -0.93
C ASP A 96 -12.25 18.01 0.52
N HIS A 97 -12.75 17.03 1.29
CA HIS A 97 -13.25 17.19 2.65
C HIS A 97 -12.94 15.95 3.48
N HIS A 98 -12.55 16.19 4.73
CA HIS A 98 -12.26 15.15 5.72
C HIS A 98 -13.11 15.38 6.97
N GLN A 99 -13.39 14.29 7.68
CA GLN A 99 -14.03 14.30 8.98
C GLN A 99 -13.26 13.39 9.93
N ALA A 100 -13.28 13.71 11.23
CA ALA A 100 -12.66 12.86 12.24
C ALA A 100 -13.32 11.48 12.27
N VAL A 101 -12.51 10.44 12.48
CA VAL A 101 -12.96 9.04 12.54
C VAL A 101 -12.15 8.26 13.58
N ASP A 102 -12.74 7.19 14.10
CA ASP A 102 -12.01 6.18 14.87
C ASP A 102 -11.59 5.03 13.95
N VAL A 103 -10.29 4.72 13.87
CA VAL A 103 -9.75 3.68 12.99
C VAL A 103 -9.27 2.46 13.79
N THR A 104 -9.56 1.26 13.27
CA THR A 104 -9.03 -0.01 13.78
C THR A 104 -7.95 -0.55 12.84
N LEU A 105 -6.77 -0.81 13.39
CA LEU A 105 -5.62 -1.36 12.66
C LEU A 105 -5.47 -2.88 12.87
N ASP A 106 -4.92 -3.60 11.89
CA ASP A 106 -4.48 -4.98 12.05
C ASP A 106 -3.10 -5.09 12.74
N THR A 107 -2.59 -6.31 12.89
CA THR A 107 -1.28 -6.57 13.51
C THR A 107 -0.10 -6.01 12.73
N ASP A 108 -0.27 -5.71 11.45
CA ASP A 108 0.74 -5.09 10.58
C ASP A 108 0.56 -3.54 10.55
N GLY A 109 -0.36 -2.97 11.33
CA GLY A 109 -0.63 -1.54 11.36
C GLY A 109 -1.51 -1.04 10.21
N LEU A 110 -2.20 -1.92 9.49
CA LEU A 110 -3.03 -1.54 8.34
C LEU A 110 -4.47 -1.23 8.77
N PRO A 111 -5.12 -0.19 8.22
CA PRO A 111 -6.52 0.08 8.50
C PRO A 111 -7.42 -1.06 8.03
N THR A 112 -8.30 -1.52 8.91
CA THR A 112 -9.28 -2.60 8.64
C THR A 112 -10.72 -2.14 8.72
N GLU A 113 -10.98 -1.12 9.54
CA GLU A 113 -12.30 -0.56 9.79
C GLU A 113 -12.14 0.88 10.26
N TRP A 114 -13.12 1.74 9.96
CA TRP A 114 -13.28 3.02 10.63
C TRP A 114 -14.74 3.32 10.96
N VAL A 115 -14.95 4.18 11.95
CA VAL A 115 -16.26 4.65 12.40
C VAL A 115 -16.28 6.17 12.33
N GLU A 116 -17.29 6.70 11.64
CA GLU A 116 -17.55 8.14 11.58
C GLU A 116 -18.19 8.65 12.88
N ASP A 117 -18.08 9.96 13.15
CA ASP A 117 -18.81 10.63 14.24
C ASP A 117 -20.32 10.37 14.23
N SER A 118 -20.88 10.11 13.04
CA SER A 118 -22.29 9.74 12.84
C SER A 118 -22.66 8.36 13.44
N GLY A 119 -21.65 7.56 13.79
CA GLY A 119 -21.77 6.15 14.17
C GLY A 119 -21.78 5.19 12.98
N THR A 120 -21.64 5.70 11.74
CA THR A 120 -21.57 4.86 10.54
C THR A 120 -20.24 4.12 10.50
N ARG A 121 -20.31 2.80 10.31
CA ARG A 121 -19.14 1.92 10.29
C ARG A 121 -18.81 1.47 8.87
N HIS A 122 -17.53 1.55 8.54
CA HIS A 122 -16.97 1.21 7.24
C HIS A 122 -15.88 0.16 7.40
N ARG A 123 -15.99 -0.93 6.65
CA ARG A 123 -14.95 -1.96 6.59
C ARG A 123 -14.07 -1.74 5.37
N VAL A 124 -12.76 -1.85 5.53
CA VAL A 124 -11.81 -1.81 4.42
C VAL A 124 -11.93 -3.13 3.65
N ASP A 125 -12.43 -3.05 2.43
CA ASP A 125 -12.48 -4.18 1.50
C ASP A 125 -11.14 -4.35 0.77
N GLN A 126 -10.46 -3.23 0.52
CA GLN A 126 -9.23 -3.18 -0.25
C GLN A 126 -8.40 -1.93 0.12
N GLY A 127 -7.10 -2.11 0.36
CA GLY A 127 -6.14 -1.02 0.27
C GLY A 127 -5.80 -0.74 -1.19
N LEU A 128 -5.65 0.53 -1.56
CA LEU A 128 -5.36 1.00 -2.92
C LEU A 128 -3.91 1.50 -3.00
N ALA A 129 -3.51 2.34 -2.05
CA ALA A 129 -2.17 2.90 -1.94
C ALA A 129 -1.94 3.41 -0.51
N HIS A 130 -0.67 3.63 -0.18
CA HIS A 130 -0.26 4.23 1.09
C HIS A 130 0.93 5.17 0.84
N TRP A 131 0.94 6.30 1.50
CA TRP A 131 2.07 7.24 1.54
C TRP A 131 2.32 7.64 2.96
N GLN A 132 3.56 7.45 3.39
CA GLN A 132 4.00 8.00 4.66
C GLN A 132 4.48 9.43 4.46
N SER A 133 4.29 10.21 5.50
CA SER A 133 5.02 11.45 5.68
C SER A 133 6.51 11.16 5.64
N THR A 134 7.20 11.61 4.57
CA THR A 134 8.65 11.67 4.57
C THR A 134 9.00 12.68 5.64
N GLY A 135 9.49 12.24 6.81
CA GLY A 135 9.68 13.05 8.03
C GLY A 135 10.54 14.33 7.91
N GLU A 136 10.88 14.75 6.70
CA GLU A 136 11.27 16.10 6.29
C GLU A 136 10.13 17.13 6.48
N ASP A 137 8.86 16.75 6.26
CA ASP A 137 7.68 17.56 6.59
C ASP A 137 6.88 16.92 7.72
N GLN A 138 7.31 17.18 8.96
CA GLN A 138 6.73 16.61 10.19
C GLN A 138 5.24 16.96 10.41
N LEU A 139 4.63 17.76 9.52
CA LEU A 139 3.22 18.12 9.58
C LEU A 139 2.38 17.41 8.51
N ALA A 140 3.00 16.74 7.53
CA ALA A 140 2.26 15.94 6.56
C ALA A 140 1.73 14.67 7.24
N PRO A 141 0.45 14.31 7.03
CA PRO A 141 -0.12 13.08 7.57
C PRO A 141 0.34 11.85 6.76
N ASP A 142 0.29 10.69 7.39
CA ASP A 142 0.27 9.42 6.66
C ASP A 142 -1.09 9.27 5.97
N VAL A 143 -1.08 8.79 4.73
CA VAL A 143 -2.26 8.77 3.87
C VAL A 143 -2.48 7.36 3.32
N TRP A 144 -3.62 6.76 3.63
CA TRP A 144 -4.09 5.52 3.02
C TRP A 144 -5.22 5.81 2.07
N HIS A 145 -5.12 5.29 0.85
CA HIS A 145 -6.29 5.16 -0.01
C HIS A 145 -6.85 3.76 0.15
N VAL A 146 -8.13 3.67 0.47
CA VAL A 146 -8.83 2.42 0.71
C VAL A 146 -10.16 2.40 -0.03
N ARG A 147 -10.71 1.21 -0.21
CA ARG A 147 -12.06 0.99 -0.73
C ARG A 147 -12.93 0.37 0.34
N SER A 148 -14.14 0.90 0.48
CA SER A 148 -15.20 0.38 1.35
C SER A 148 -16.54 0.47 0.63
N ASN A 149 -17.26 -0.64 0.56
CA ASN A 149 -18.54 -0.78 -0.13
C ASN A 149 -18.52 -0.24 -1.57
N GLY A 150 -17.44 -0.52 -2.29
CA GLY A 150 -17.25 -0.08 -3.69
C GLY A 150 -16.95 1.42 -3.87
N MET A 151 -16.74 2.16 -2.77
CA MET A 151 -16.33 3.56 -2.80
C MET A 151 -14.90 3.71 -2.32
N ASP A 152 -14.16 4.62 -2.94
CA ASP A 152 -12.78 4.92 -2.58
C ASP A 152 -12.74 6.07 -1.55
N TRP A 153 -11.85 5.93 -0.57
CA TRP A 153 -11.69 6.81 0.56
C TRP A 153 -10.21 7.09 0.80
N GLU A 154 -9.94 8.28 1.30
CA GLU A 154 -8.67 8.69 1.84
C GLU A 154 -8.78 8.68 3.35
N LEU A 155 -7.94 7.91 4.03
CA LEU A 155 -7.74 7.98 5.47
C LEU A 155 -6.42 8.72 5.71
N ARG A 156 -6.44 9.70 6.61
CA ARG A 156 -5.26 10.44 7.03
C ARG A 156 -4.99 10.18 8.50
N HIS A 157 -3.75 9.94 8.86
CA HIS A 157 -3.28 9.85 10.23
C HIS A 157 -2.24 10.92 10.46
N ASP A 158 -2.51 11.84 11.38
CA ASP A 158 -1.58 12.89 11.72
C ASP A 158 -0.68 12.53 12.91
N VAL A 159 0.31 13.38 13.16
CA VAL A 159 1.26 13.22 14.27
C VAL A 159 0.63 13.38 15.66
N ALA A 160 -0.61 13.87 15.76
CA ALA A 160 -1.36 13.98 17.00
C ALA A 160 -2.19 12.72 17.30
N ASP A 161 -1.99 11.65 16.52
CA ASP A 161 -2.74 10.39 16.58
C ASP A 161 -4.23 10.58 16.24
N MET A 162 -4.55 11.63 15.45
CA MET A 162 -5.90 11.85 14.95
C MET A 162 -6.06 11.24 13.57
N TRP A 163 -7.20 10.57 13.39
CA TRP A 163 -7.59 9.99 12.11
C TRP A 163 -8.70 10.79 11.48
N GLU A 164 -8.58 11.00 10.17
CA GLU A 164 -9.63 11.62 9.38
C GLU A 164 -9.94 10.79 8.13
N ALA A 165 -11.21 10.77 7.71
CA ALA A 165 -11.63 10.11 6.48
C ALA A 165 -12.26 11.13 5.53
N GLY A 166 -11.89 11.04 4.25
CA GLY A 166 -12.46 11.83 3.18
C GLY A 166 -12.81 10.96 1.99
N ARG A 167 -13.92 11.25 1.31
CA ARG A 167 -14.30 10.49 0.12
C ARG A 167 -13.45 10.94 -1.07
N LEU A 168 -12.80 9.99 -1.76
CA LEU A 168 -12.01 10.31 -2.95
C LEU A 168 -12.92 10.56 -4.15
N PRO A 169 -12.51 11.44 -5.09
CA PRO A 169 -13.19 11.56 -6.37
C PRO A 169 -13.15 10.22 -7.10
N ALA A 170 -14.22 9.91 -7.85
CA ALA A 170 -14.21 8.76 -8.72
C ALA A 170 -13.10 8.91 -9.76
N THR A 171 -12.40 7.82 -10.07
CA THR A 171 -11.48 7.80 -11.21
C THR A 171 -12.28 7.98 -12.50
N GLU A 172 -12.13 9.13 -13.16
CA GLU A 172 -12.64 9.31 -14.52
C GLU A 172 -11.90 8.31 -15.43
N GLY A 173 -12.56 7.21 -15.78
CA GLY A 173 -11.94 6.11 -16.52
C GLY A 173 -12.68 4.78 -16.45
N GLY A 174 -13.66 4.62 -15.56
CA GLY A 174 -14.63 3.53 -15.63
C GLY A 174 -15.71 3.82 -16.67
N LEU A 175 -15.36 3.87 -17.95
CA LEU A 175 -16.35 3.76 -19.02
C LEU A 175 -16.65 2.27 -19.24
N GLU A 176 -17.87 1.92 -18.87
CA GLU A 176 -18.81 0.90 -19.39
C GLU A 176 -18.29 -0.23 -20.30
#